data_AF-A0A927AS90-F1
#
_entry.id   AF-A0A927AS90-F1
#
_cell.length_a   1.000
_cell.length_b   1.000
_cell.length_c   1.000
_cell.angle_alpha   90.00
_cell.angle_beta   90.00
_cell.angle_gamma   90.00
#
_symmetry.space_group_name_H-M   'P 1'
#
loop_
_entity.id
_entity.type
_entity.pdbx_description
1 polymer ?
#
loop_
_entity_poly.entity_id
_entity_poly.type
_entity_poly.pdbx_seq_one_letter_code
_entity_poly.pdbx_strand_id
1 'polypeptide(L)'
;MKLFRLILSLLGLWFLGSCKNSSYQKKNGVVYFKEEPISNADYASFDILNDVFARDKRQVYYRGITVDSADGATFLALDEHYGKDRTSVFYCDNYIDFKLFETKRRNTINRVPSADVNSFQVLTYDYGRDAVRGYYKGIGFPVKDVASFEVLDYEFGRDNQIGYFNLKQVPGSNGSSFEVLNKNFAKDQHQVYYAWTTLDGLESAGIRPIEKADPSSFAVLGMYYAKDNVHAYYRGKPLPFADPATFKQWDDNTINYASDTSRIYYHENLLKNADKSTFRLLTDDYAQDKQTVFFQEKPIKDGLVQAFRVLEGGYATDEKRVYYRGNVLVGADAATFRLVQNEADRDAADKRHSYEEGTPVVLEQ
;
A
#
# COMPACT_ATOMS: atom_id res chain seq x y z
N MET A 1 4.43 -9.38 -20.59
CA MET A 1 5.14 -8.28 -21.30
C MET A 1 6.58 -8.23 -20.79
N LYS A 2 7.58 -8.47 -21.67
CA LYS A 2 9.00 -8.53 -21.30
C LYS A 2 9.52 -7.11 -21.06
N LEU A 3 10.03 -6.82 -19.85
CA LEU A 3 10.64 -5.53 -19.52
C LEU A 3 12.13 -5.55 -19.89
N PHE A 4 12.53 -4.59 -20.72
CA PHE A 4 13.90 -4.36 -21.17
C PHE A 4 14.81 -3.98 -19.97
N ARG A 5 15.94 -4.68 -19.82
CA ARG A 5 17.06 -4.23 -18.97
C ARG A 5 17.90 -3.24 -19.78
N LEU A 6 17.93 -1.97 -19.37
CA LEU A 6 18.85 -0.99 -19.94
C LEU A 6 20.15 -0.99 -19.12
N ILE A 7 21.25 -1.44 -19.74
CA ILE A 7 22.61 -1.29 -19.23
C ILE A 7 23.09 0.09 -19.67
N LEU A 8 23.32 1.02 -18.74
CA LEU A 8 23.94 2.30 -19.03
C LEU A 8 25.46 2.18 -18.88
N SER A 9 26.16 2.07 -20.01
CA SER A 9 27.62 2.14 -20.08
C SER A 9 28.08 3.61 -20.08
N LEU A 10 28.98 3.94 -19.17
CA LEU A 10 29.77 5.17 -19.13
C LEU A 10 30.46 5.45 -20.47
N LEU A 11 30.29 6.67 -20.99
CA LEU A 11 31.31 7.42 -21.73
C LEU A 11 30.94 8.90 -21.61
N GLY A 12 31.83 9.67 -20.98
CA GLY A 12 31.61 11.09 -20.71
C GLY A 12 31.69 11.94 -21.98
N LEU A 13 31.07 13.12 -21.92
CA LEU A 13 31.65 14.39 -22.36
C LEU A 13 30.65 15.53 -22.04
N TRP A 14 31.17 16.51 -21.30
CA TRP A 14 30.91 17.96 -21.38
C TRP A 14 29.77 18.58 -20.55
N PHE A 15 30.25 19.38 -19.59
CA PHE A 15 29.64 20.55 -18.99
C PHE A 15 28.57 21.22 -19.87
N LEU A 16 27.30 21.03 -19.48
CA LEU A 16 26.30 22.08 -19.53
C LEU A 16 25.76 22.22 -18.13
N GLY A 17 26.06 23.36 -17.52
CA GLY A 17 25.49 23.77 -16.24
C GLY A 17 23.98 23.86 -16.37
N SER A 18 23.29 22.78 -16.03
CA SER A 18 21.90 22.86 -15.65
C SER A 18 21.87 23.66 -14.34
N CYS A 19 21.44 24.92 -14.41
CA CYS A 19 20.89 25.60 -13.24
C CYS A 19 19.71 24.76 -12.75
N LYS A 20 19.98 23.76 -11.91
CA LYS A 20 18.96 23.24 -11.01
C LYS A 20 18.62 24.41 -10.11
N ASN A 21 17.40 24.94 -10.25
CA ASN A 21 16.87 25.91 -9.32
C ASN A 21 16.71 25.21 -7.97
N SER A 22 17.79 25.16 -7.18
CA SER A 22 17.70 24.85 -5.77
C SER A 22 16.67 25.80 -5.15
N SER A 23 15.92 25.31 -4.18
CA SER A 23 15.01 26.18 -3.44
C SER A 23 15.78 27.25 -2.65
N TYR A 24 17.10 27.13 -2.46
CA TYR A 24 17.90 28.17 -1.84
C TYR A 24 18.32 29.28 -2.80
N GLN A 25 18.30 30.53 -2.33
CA GLN A 25 18.74 31.70 -3.09
C GLN A 25 19.61 32.62 -2.21
N LYS A 26 20.63 33.24 -2.81
CA LYS A 26 21.46 34.27 -2.16
C LYS A 26 21.23 35.60 -2.88
N LYS A 27 20.73 36.62 -2.18
CA LYS A 27 20.44 37.94 -2.77
C LYS A 27 20.67 39.05 -1.75
N ASN A 28 21.39 40.11 -2.15
CA ASN A 28 21.60 41.33 -1.36
C ASN A 28 22.11 41.08 0.08
N GLY A 29 23.01 40.10 0.27
CA GLY A 29 23.56 39.77 1.59
C GLY A 29 22.65 38.94 2.49
N VAL A 30 21.49 38.51 1.98
CA VAL A 30 20.54 37.65 2.68
C VAL A 30 20.41 36.31 1.93
N VAL A 31 20.26 35.23 2.69
CA VAL A 31 20.01 33.89 2.16
C VAL A 31 18.53 33.57 2.37
N TYR A 32 17.92 32.94 1.37
CA TYR A 32 16.52 32.55 1.37
C TYR A 32 16.38 31.07 1.10
N PHE A 33 15.36 30.44 1.68
CA PHE A 33 14.80 29.20 1.19
C PHE A 33 13.41 29.50 0.64
N LYS A 34 13.25 29.32 -0.67
CA LYS A 34 12.17 29.87 -1.49
C LYS A 34 12.14 31.39 -1.31
N GLU A 35 11.05 31.92 -0.75
CA GLU A 35 10.85 33.35 -0.53
C GLU A 35 11.13 33.76 0.93
N GLU A 36 11.38 32.78 1.81
CA GLU A 36 11.56 33.02 3.25
C GLU A 36 13.05 33.25 3.58
N PRO A 37 13.40 34.36 4.26
CA PRO A 37 14.77 34.63 4.66
C PRO A 37 15.22 33.66 5.76
N ILE A 38 16.44 33.16 5.64
CA ILE A 38 17.08 32.31 6.65
C ILE A 38 17.83 33.20 7.62
N SER A 39 17.26 33.37 8.81
CA SER A 39 17.87 34.13 9.90
C SER A 39 19.20 33.50 10.34
N ASN A 40 20.19 34.34 10.62
CA ASN A 40 21.53 33.96 11.15
C ASN A 40 22.39 33.10 10.23
N ALA A 41 22.04 32.94 8.95
CA ALA A 41 22.91 32.32 7.96
C ALA A 41 24.15 33.20 7.71
N ASP A 42 25.35 32.62 7.81
CA ASP A 42 26.57 33.31 7.41
C ASP A 42 26.64 33.37 5.88
N TYR A 43 26.15 34.47 5.31
CA TYR A 43 26.10 34.70 3.86
C TYR A 43 27.43 34.44 3.16
N ALA A 44 28.56 34.79 3.78
CA ALA A 44 29.87 34.66 3.17
C ALA A 44 30.31 33.19 3.06
N SER A 45 29.96 32.34 4.03
CA SER A 45 30.30 30.92 4.02
C SER A 45 29.15 30.00 3.60
N PHE A 46 27.97 30.55 3.27
CA PHE A 46 26.80 29.77 2.88
C PHE A 46 26.99 29.05 1.56
N ASP A 47 26.83 27.73 1.60
CA ASP A 47 27.05 26.74 0.56
C ASP A 47 25.78 25.90 0.37
N ILE A 48 25.27 25.86 -0.86
CA ILE A 48 24.04 25.13 -1.20
C ILE A 48 24.45 23.73 -1.66
N LEU A 49 24.06 22.70 -0.89
CA LEU A 49 24.49 21.32 -1.12
C LEU A 49 23.59 20.59 -2.12
N ASN A 50 22.27 20.79 -1.99
CA ASN A 50 21.27 20.33 -2.95
C ASN A 50 19.97 21.17 -2.82
N ASP A 51 18.84 20.64 -3.31
CA ASP A 51 17.57 21.36 -3.34
C ASP A 51 16.97 21.61 -1.94
N VAL A 52 17.40 20.84 -0.93
CA VAL A 52 16.84 20.87 0.43
C VAL A 52 17.88 21.06 1.52
N PHE A 53 19.13 20.67 1.31
CA PHE A 53 20.25 20.90 2.24
C PHE A 53 21.14 22.07 1.81
N ALA A 54 21.52 22.87 2.79
CA ALA A 54 22.57 23.87 2.69
C ALA A 54 23.35 23.92 4.01
N ARG A 55 24.51 24.58 4.01
CA ARG A 55 25.33 24.76 5.20
C ARG A 55 26.02 26.12 5.17
N ASP A 56 26.46 26.57 6.33
CA ASP A 56 27.53 27.56 6.43
C ASP A 56 28.66 26.99 7.30
N LYS A 57 29.69 27.78 7.62
CA LYS A 57 30.83 27.28 8.41
C LYS A 57 30.49 26.83 9.84
N ARG A 58 29.27 27.10 10.33
CA ARG A 58 28.81 26.81 11.70
C ARG A 58 27.59 25.88 11.73
N GLN A 59 26.68 26.03 10.77
CA GLN A 59 25.34 25.44 10.82
C GLN A 59 25.01 24.69 9.53
N VAL A 60 24.03 23.79 9.66
CA VAL A 60 23.41 23.08 8.54
C VAL A 60 21.94 23.45 8.50
N TYR A 61 21.39 23.52 7.30
CA TYR A 61 20.01 23.91 7.03
C TYR A 61 19.31 22.83 6.19
N TYR A 62 18.16 22.36 6.65
CA TYR A 62 17.21 21.57 5.87
C TYR A 62 15.96 22.41 5.61
N ARG A 63 15.73 22.73 4.33
CA ARG A 63 14.62 23.57 3.86
C ARG A 63 14.50 24.90 4.60
N GLY A 64 15.64 25.55 4.83
CA GLY A 64 15.76 26.82 5.56
C GLY A 64 15.71 26.71 7.09
N ILE A 65 15.48 25.52 7.64
CA ILE A 65 15.46 25.27 9.09
C ILE A 65 16.80 24.69 9.53
N THR A 66 17.36 25.20 10.63
CA THR A 66 18.61 24.68 11.20
C THR A 66 18.47 23.20 11.59
N VAL A 67 19.48 22.40 11.24
CA VAL A 67 19.63 21.02 11.72
C VAL A 67 20.43 21.06 13.01
N ASP A 68 19.75 20.90 14.14
CA ASP A 68 20.37 21.01 15.46
C ASP A 68 21.50 20.00 15.64
N SER A 69 22.60 20.48 16.25
CA SER A 69 23.81 19.70 16.54
C SER A 69 24.58 19.16 15.33
N ALA A 70 24.22 19.54 14.10
CA ALA A 70 24.99 19.21 12.91
C ALA A 70 26.16 20.19 12.69
N ASP A 71 27.33 19.64 12.36
CA ASP A 71 28.53 20.46 12.08
C ASP A 71 28.54 20.96 10.64
N GLY A 72 28.23 22.25 10.47
CA GLY A 72 28.25 22.92 9.18
C GLY A 72 29.57 22.76 8.43
N ALA A 73 30.73 22.83 9.10
CA ALA A 73 32.02 22.80 8.42
C ALA A 73 32.31 21.45 7.72
N THR A 74 31.68 20.37 8.18
CA THR A 74 31.98 19.00 7.70
C THR A 74 30.79 18.28 7.11
N PHE A 75 29.61 18.91 7.11
CA PHE A 75 28.38 18.30 6.63
C PHE A 75 28.40 18.01 5.13
N LEU A 76 27.93 16.83 4.76
CA LEU A 76 27.73 16.35 3.40
C LEU A 76 26.28 15.92 3.25
N ALA A 77 25.59 16.47 2.24
CA ALA A 77 24.30 15.94 1.82
C ALA A 77 24.53 14.67 0.98
N LEU A 78 23.90 13.56 1.35
CA LEU A 78 24.03 12.27 0.66
C LEU A 78 22.95 12.11 -0.41
N ASP A 79 21.73 12.55 -0.09
CA ASP A 79 20.61 12.73 -1.02
C ASP A 79 19.65 13.82 -0.46
N GLU A 80 18.38 13.81 -0.86
CA GLU A 80 17.37 14.77 -0.38
C GLU A 80 16.83 14.45 1.03
N HIS A 81 17.16 13.29 1.59
CA HIS A 81 16.68 12.87 2.90
C HIS A 81 17.81 12.69 3.91
N TYR A 82 18.92 12.11 3.50
CA TYR A 82 20.08 11.81 4.31
C TYR A 82 21.20 12.82 4.11
N GLY A 83 21.81 13.19 5.24
CA GLY A 83 23.08 13.92 5.27
C GLY A 83 23.92 13.47 6.45
N LYS A 84 25.22 13.77 6.45
CA LYS A 84 26.12 13.41 7.54
C LYS A 84 27.20 14.46 7.77
N ASP A 85 27.58 14.66 9.02
CA ASP A 85 28.84 15.31 9.38
C ASP A 85 29.87 14.25 9.81
N ARG A 86 31.00 14.65 10.41
CA ARG A 86 32.04 13.72 10.88
C ARG A 86 31.59 12.77 12.00
N THR A 87 30.51 13.07 12.71
CA THR A 87 30.09 12.41 13.96
C THR A 87 28.69 11.84 13.94
N SER A 88 27.86 12.28 12.98
CA SER A 88 26.44 12.00 12.96
C SER A 88 25.89 11.87 11.55
N VAL A 89 24.95 10.94 11.39
CA VAL A 89 24.08 10.85 10.21
C VAL A 89 22.71 11.40 10.60
N PHE A 90 22.05 12.06 9.66
CA PHE A 90 20.74 12.69 9.84
C PHE A 90 19.79 12.19 8.74
N TYR A 91 18.53 11.98 9.11
CA TYR A 91 17.42 11.75 8.19
C TYR A 91 16.43 12.90 8.34
N CYS A 92 16.12 13.54 7.21
CA CYS A 92 15.23 14.68 7.13
C CYS A 92 14.12 14.39 6.11
N ASP A 93 12.90 14.83 6.40
CA ASP A 93 11.75 14.62 5.54
C ASP A 93 10.78 15.81 5.64
N ASN A 94 9.90 15.94 4.65
CA ASN A 94 8.92 17.01 4.55
C ASN A 94 7.54 16.45 4.17
N TYR A 95 6.67 16.25 5.16
CA TYR A 95 5.38 15.59 5.00
C TYR A 95 4.20 16.55 5.21
N ILE A 96 3.02 16.19 4.69
CA ILE A 96 1.74 16.84 5.01
C ILE A 96 1.05 16.02 6.10
N ASP A 97 0.64 16.67 7.18
CA ASP A 97 -0.11 16.02 8.25
C ASP A 97 -1.61 16.01 7.92
N PHE A 98 -2.04 15.01 7.17
CA PHE A 98 -3.45 14.87 6.77
C PHE A 98 -4.40 14.61 7.94
N LYS A 99 -3.91 14.29 9.15
CA LYS A 99 -4.78 14.04 10.32
C LYS A 99 -5.47 15.30 10.84
N LEU A 100 -4.99 16.48 10.46
CA LEU A 100 -5.52 17.76 10.94
C LEU A 100 -6.27 18.57 9.85
N PHE A 101 -6.50 18.01 8.66
CA PHE A 101 -6.93 18.77 7.47
C PHE A 101 -6.04 20.01 7.20
N GLU A 102 -4.80 20.01 7.73
CA GLU A 102 -3.82 21.07 7.50
C GLU A 102 -3.10 20.83 6.17
N THR A 103 -3.05 21.84 5.31
CA THR A 103 -2.24 21.81 4.07
C THR A 103 -0.78 22.22 4.32
N LYS A 104 -0.42 22.52 5.58
CA LYS A 104 0.92 22.98 5.94
C LYS A 104 1.87 21.79 6.05
N ARG A 105 2.95 21.85 5.27
CA ARG A 105 4.02 20.86 5.36
C ARG A 105 4.82 21.02 6.66
N ARG A 106 5.20 19.89 7.26
CA ARG A 106 6.06 19.81 8.45
C ARG A 106 7.40 19.18 8.08
N ASN A 107 8.48 19.68 8.67
CA ASN A 107 9.80 19.09 8.53
C ASN A 107 10.03 18.12 9.70
N THR A 108 10.54 16.94 9.38
CA THR A 108 11.12 16.01 10.34
C THR A 108 12.63 16.08 10.16
N ILE A 109 13.39 16.30 11.24
CA ILE A 109 14.85 16.36 11.21
C ILE A 109 15.33 15.52 12.38
N ASN A 110 15.83 14.32 12.09
CA ASN A 110 16.23 13.35 13.12
C ASN A 110 17.69 12.94 12.92
N ARG A 111 18.44 12.88 14.02
CA ARG A 111 19.70 12.13 14.03
C ARG A 111 19.39 10.64 13.89
N VAL A 112 20.15 9.93 13.06
CA VAL A 112 20.04 8.48 12.87
C VAL A 112 20.83 7.79 13.99
N PRO A 113 20.17 7.18 14.98
CA PRO A 113 20.88 6.63 16.13
C PRO A 113 21.74 5.43 15.73
N SER A 114 22.94 5.36 16.33
CA SER A 114 23.87 4.23 16.17
C SER A 114 24.35 3.97 14.73
N ALA A 115 24.21 4.94 13.82
CA ALA A 115 24.80 4.88 12.48
C ALA A 115 26.32 4.99 12.55
N ASP A 116 27.01 4.06 11.89
CA ASP A 116 28.43 4.21 11.58
C ASP A 116 28.57 5.20 10.42
N VAL A 117 28.98 6.42 10.76
CA VAL A 117 29.12 7.57 9.85
C VAL A 117 30.06 7.28 8.68
N ASN A 118 31.13 6.52 8.94
CA ASN A 118 32.19 6.27 7.97
C ASN A 118 31.73 5.31 6.87
N SER A 119 30.94 4.31 7.24
CA SER A 119 30.43 3.28 6.33
C SER A 119 29.00 3.55 5.84
N PHE A 120 28.31 4.58 6.35
CA PHE A 120 26.93 4.88 5.96
C PHE A 120 26.80 5.17 4.46
N GLN A 121 25.88 4.46 3.82
CA GLN A 121 25.50 4.54 2.42
C GLN A 121 23.99 4.67 2.32
N VAL A 122 23.55 5.59 1.46
CA VAL A 122 22.14 5.73 1.09
C VAL A 122 21.82 4.69 0.00
N LEU A 123 20.65 4.08 0.11
CA LEU A 123 20.07 3.15 -0.86
C LEU A 123 18.85 3.82 -1.53
N THR A 124 17.98 3.04 -2.17
CA THR A 124 16.75 3.56 -2.76
C THR A 124 15.61 3.64 -1.73
N TYR A 125 14.55 4.39 -2.04
CA TYR A 125 13.29 4.38 -1.29
C TYR A 125 13.44 4.68 0.22
N ASP A 126 14.24 5.69 0.57
CA ASP A 126 14.53 6.11 1.97
C ASP A 126 15.25 5.06 2.83
N TYR A 127 15.80 4.03 2.20
CA TYR A 127 16.68 3.09 2.87
C TYR A 127 18.11 3.61 2.90
N GLY A 128 18.84 3.19 3.94
CA GLY A 128 20.28 3.29 4.01
C GLY A 128 20.86 2.04 4.66
N ARG A 129 22.17 1.93 4.68
CA ARG A 129 22.90 0.91 5.45
C ARG A 129 24.24 1.45 5.89
N ASP A 130 24.78 0.93 6.97
CA ASP A 130 26.19 1.09 7.33
C ASP A 130 26.89 -0.26 7.26
N ALA A 131 28.05 -0.45 7.90
CA ALA A 131 28.73 -1.75 7.92
C ALA A 131 28.07 -2.79 8.86
N VAL A 132 27.08 -2.40 9.67
CA VAL A 132 26.52 -3.18 10.77
C VAL A 132 25.03 -3.48 10.58
N ARG A 133 24.25 -2.57 9.97
CA ARG A 133 22.80 -2.69 9.88
C ARG A 133 22.20 -1.90 8.71
N GLY A 134 20.91 -2.17 8.44
CA GLY A 134 20.08 -1.37 7.55
C GLY A 134 19.32 -0.28 8.28
N TYR A 135 18.84 0.71 7.54
CA TYR A 135 18.01 1.81 8.01
C TYR A 135 16.87 2.04 7.04
N TYR A 136 15.71 2.42 7.57
CA TYR A 136 14.61 2.97 6.79
C TYR A 136 14.11 4.22 7.50
N LYS A 137 14.14 5.37 6.80
CA LYS A 137 13.74 6.67 7.37
C LYS A 137 14.45 7.00 8.69
N GLY A 138 15.74 6.66 8.75
CA GLY A 138 16.59 6.81 9.93
C GLY A 138 16.37 5.80 11.06
N ILE A 139 15.42 4.86 10.93
CA ILE A 139 15.17 3.80 11.91
C ILE A 139 16.02 2.58 11.54
N GLY A 140 16.95 2.20 12.43
CA GLY A 140 17.83 1.05 12.22
C GLY A 140 17.13 -0.30 12.42
N PHE A 141 17.46 -1.28 11.60
CA PHE A 141 16.96 -2.65 11.69
C PHE A 141 18.07 -3.67 11.40
N PRO A 142 18.03 -4.87 12.04
CA PRO A 142 19.09 -5.84 11.88
C PRO A 142 19.10 -6.44 10.48
N VAL A 143 20.28 -6.51 9.88
CA VAL A 143 20.52 -7.17 8.59
C VAL A 143 21.63 -8.20 8.80
N LYS A 144 21.43 -9.40 8.28
CA LYS A 144 22.27 -10.58 8.53
C LYS A 144 23.54 -10.55 7.69
N ASP A 145 23.42 -10.19 6.41
CA ASP A 145 24.54 -9.88 5.53
C ASP A 145 24.36 -8.48 4.94
N VAL A 146 24.85 -7.49 5.69
CA VAL A 146 24.69 -6.07 5.39
C VAL A 146 25.30 -5.70 4.04
N ALA A 147 26.43 -6.33 3.69
CA ALA A 147 27.17 -6.03 2.46
C ALA A 147 26.37 -6.42 1.20
N SER A 148 25.55 -7.48 1.27
CA SER A 148 24.70 -7.92 0.16
C SER A 148 23.26 -7.45 0.24
N PHE A 149 22.89 -6.67 1.26
CA PHE A 149 21.53 -6.18 1.42
C PHE A 149 21.04 -5.36 0.22
N GLU A 150 19.88 -5.74 -0.29
CA GLU A 150 19.19 -5.17 -1.42
C GLU A 150 17.75 -4.82 -1.00
N VAL A 151 17.34 -3.59 -1.32
CA VAL A 151 15.95 -3.13 -1.14
C VAL A 151 15.14 -3.62 -2.33
N LEU A 152 13.98 -4.22 -2.07
CA LEU A 152 13.04 -4.67 -3.07
C LEU A 152 11.77 -3.81 -3.00
N ASP A 153 10.82 -4.07 -3.89
CA ASP A 153 9.53 -3.37 -3.88
C ASP A 153 8.66 -3.75 -2.66
N TYR A 154 7.67 -2.91 -2.37
CA TYR A 154 6.60 -3.20 -1.40
C TYR A 154 7.08 -3.54 0.02
N GLU A 155 8.06 -2.80 0.55
CA GLU A 155 8.63 -2.98 1.90
C GLU A 155 9.40 -4.30 2.11
N PHE A 156 9.67 -5.02 1.02
CA PHE A 156 10.54 -6.18 1.04
C PHE A 156 12.00 -5.78 0.87
N GLY A 157 12.88 -6.65 1.35
CA GLY A 157 14.31 -6.61 1.06
C GLY A 157 14.87 -8.02 1.13
N ARG A 158 16.14 -8.17 0.77
CA ARG A 158 16.87 -9.42 0.96
C ARG A 158 18.34 -9.13 1.17
N ASP A 159 19.03 -10.07 1.79
CA ASP A 159 20.46 -10.22 1.62
C ASP A 159 20.73 -11.62 1.04
N ASN A 160 21.99 -12.03 0.90
CA ASN A 160 22.30 -13.35 0.35
C ASN A 160 21.83 -14.52 1.24
N GLN A 161 21.47 -14.27 2.50
CA GLN A 161 21.10 -15.30 3.46
C GLN A 161 19.59 -15.34 3.74
N ILE A 162 18.91 -14.19 3.85
CA ILE A 162 17.52 -14.11 4.28
C ILE A 162 16.74 -12.97 3.60
N GLY A 163 15.43 -13.15 3.45
CA GLY A 163 14.50 -12.11 3.06
C GLY A 163 14.06 -11.25 4.25
N TYR A 164 13.55 -10.06 3.95
CA TYR A 164 13.01 -9.09 4.90
C TYR A 164 11.65 -8.59 4.43
N PHE A 165 10.77 -8.32 5.38
CA PHE A 165 9.51 -7.63 5.14
C PHE A 165 9.24 -6.67 6.31
N ASN A 166 8.95 -5.42 6.00
CA ASN A 166 8.69 -4.37 6.99
C ASN A 166 9.76 -4.34 8.09
N LEU A 167 11.02 -4.26 7.66
CA LEU A 167 12.23 -4.16 8.50
C LEU A 167 12.52 -5.39 9.37
N LYS A 168 11.75 -6.47 9.23
CA LYS A 168 11.94 -7.71 9.99
C LYS A 168 12.41 -8.83 9.07
N GLN A 169 13.28 -9.68 9.58
CA GLN A 169 13.68 -10.91 8.90
C GLN A 169 12.46 -11.80 8.67
N VAL A 170 12.38 -12.43 7.50
CA VAL A 170 11.41 -13.47 7.16
C VAL A 170 12.01 -14.82 7.55
N PRO A 171 11.63 -15.41 8.71
CA PRO A 171 12.32 -16.58 9.22
C PRO A 171 12.24 -17.78 8.27
N GLY A 172 13.36 -18.47 8.10
CA GLY A 172 13.46 -19.66 7.24
C GLY A 172 13.53 -19.37 5.74
N SER A 173 13.48 -18.10 5.33
CA SER A 173 13.62 -17.73 3.91
C SER A 173 15.05 -17.87 3.40
N ASN A 174 15.17 -18.13 2.11
CA ASN A 174 16.44 -18.16 1.38
C ASN A 174 16.66 -16.82 0.68
N GLY A 175 17.54 -15.98 1.23
CA GLY A 175 17.80 -14.64 0.71
C GLY A 175 18.30 -14.62 -0.74
N SER A 176 19.24 -15.49 -1.10
CA SER A 176 19.81 -15.56 -2.47
C SER A 176 18.77 -15.81 -3.58
N SER A 177 17.65 -16.47 -3.26
CA SER A 177 16.56 -16.74 -4.21
C SER A 177 15.26 -15.99 -3.89
N PHE A 178 15.27 -15.11 -2.89
CA PHE A 178 14.08 -14.38 -2.45
C PHE A 178 13.62 -13.41 -3.54
N GLU A 179 12.36 -13.50 -3.92
CA GLU A 179 11.73 -12.81 -5.05
C GLU A 179 10.38 -12.27 -4.61
N VAL A 180 10.12 -11.00 -4.94
CA VAL A 180 8.83 -10.35 -4.68
C VAL A 180 7.95 -10.50 -5.91
N LEU A 181 6.74 -11.04 -5.72
CA LEU A 181 5.78 -11.25 -6.81
C LEU A 181 4.79 -10.09 -6.92
N ASN A 182 4.32 -9.59 -5.79
CA ASN A 182 3.56 -8.35 -5.65
C ASN A 182 3.59 -7.87 -4.18
N LYS A 183 2.73 -6.90 -3.84
CA LYS A 183 2.59 -6.38 -2.46
C LYS A 183 2.31 -7.45 -1.39
N ASN A 184 1.60 -8.52 -1.74
CA ASN A 184 1.11 -9.52 -0.78
C ASN A 184 1.79 -10.89 -0.92
N PHE A 185 2.59 -11.12 -1.95
CA PHE A 185 3.22 -12.40 -2.22
C PHE A 185 4.71 -12.23 -2.54
N ALA A 186 5.52 -13.05 -1.88
CA ALA A 186 6.93 -13.24 -2.19
C ALA A 186 7.22 -14.74 -2.16
N LYS A 187 8.32 -15.16 -2.78
CA LYS A 187 8.77 -16.56 -2.73
C LYS A 187 10.28 -16.63 -2.67
N ASP A 188 10.79 -17.77 -2.25
CA ASP A 188 12.15 -18.19 -2.56
C ASP A 188 12.11 -19.56 -3.27
N GLN A 189 13.26 -20.18 -3.46
CA GLN A 189 13.34 -21.48 -4.14
C GLN A 189 12.65 -22.64 -3.40
N HIS A 190 12.26 -22.48 -2.13
CA HIS A 190 11.68 -23.52 -1.28
C HIS A 190 10.30 -23.18 -0.70
N GLN A 191 9.98 -21.89 -0.56
CA GLN A 191 8.79 -21.44 0.16
C GLN A 191 8.12 -20.25 -0.54
N VAL A 192 6.79 -20.25 -0.53
CA VAL A 192 5.99 -19.07 -0.87
C VAL A 192 5.48 -18.41 0.41
N TYR A 193 5.43 -17.09 0.43
CA TYR A 193 5.02 -16.27 1.56
C TYR A 193 3.81 -15.40 1.20
N TYR A 194 2.90 -15.24 2.16
CA TYR A 194 1.85 -14.25 2.12
C TYR A 194 2.15 -13.14 3.14
N ALA A 195 2.16 -11.90 2.68
CA ALA A 195 2.38 -10.70 3.46
C ALA A 195 1.13 -9.81 3.48
N TRP A 196 0.99 -9.03 4.54
CA TRP A 196 -0.10 -8.07 4.72
C TRP A 196 0.40 -6.81 5.44
N THR A 197 -0.31 -5.72 5.21
CA THR A 197 -0.10 -4.40 5.80
C THR A 197 -1.32 -4.01 6.64
N THR A 198 -1.23 -2.91 7.39
CA THR A 198 -2.39 -2.37 8.12
C THR A 198 -3.51 -1.92 7.18
N LEU A 199 -3.18 -1.59 5.93
CA LEU A 199 -4.15 -1.26 4.88
C LEU A 199 -5.04 -2.45 4.48
N ASP A 200 -4.63 -3.68 4.82
CA ASP A 200 -5.42 -4.89 4.57
C ASP A 200 -6.46 -5.17 5.67
N GLY A 201 -6.66 -4.22 6.60
CA GLY A 201 -7.64 -4.28 7.68
C GLY A 201 -7.18 -5.05 8.92
N LEU A 202 -5.87 -5.30 9.06
CA LEU A 202 -5.26 -6.03 10.17
C LEU A 202 -4.51 -5.09 11.12
N GLU A 203 -4.47 -5.44 12.40
CA GLU A 203 -3.89 -4.58 13.46
C GLU A 203 -2.41 -4.25 13.25
N SER A 204 -1.67 -5.15 12.61
CA SER A 204 -0.26 -4.97 12.31
C SER A 204 0.12 -5.66 10.99
N ALA A 205 1.16 -5.13 10.34
CA ALA A 205 1.77 -5.78 9.19
C ALA A 205 2.47 -7.08 9.59
N GLY A 206 2.43 -8.07 8.71
CA GLY A 206 3.04 -9.37 8.96
C GLY A 206 3.23 -10.18 7.70
N ILE A 207 3.94 -11.29 7.85
CA ILE A 207 4.27 -12.22 6.78
C ILE A 207 4.30 -13.64 7.34
N ARG A 208 3.82 -14.60 6.55
CA ARG A 208 3.84 -16.02 6.91
C ARG A 208 4.08 -16.90 5.69
N PRO A 209 4.68 -18.10 5.87
CA PRO A 209 4.72 -19.09 4.81
C PRO A 209 3.30 -19.56 4.44
N ILE A 210 3.12 -19.90 3.16
CA ILE A 210 1.96 -20.61 2.64
C ILE A 210 2.29 -22.10 2.68
N GLU A 211 1.62 -22.83 3.55
CA GLU A 211 1.89 -24.26 3.72
C GLU A 211 1.62 -25.03 2.41
N LYS A 212 2.58 -25.89 2.03
CA LYS A 212 2.50 -26.79 0.87
C LYS A 212 2.33 -26.10 -0.49
N ALA A 213 2.51 -24.79 -0.58
CA ALA A 213 2.60 -24.11 -1.86
C ALA A 213 3.86 -24.54 -2.61
N ASP A 214 3.73 -24.77 -3.91
CA ASP A 214 4.85 -25.06 -4.80
C ASP A 214 5.43 -23.76 -5.38
N PRO A 215 6.62 -23.30 -4.94
CA PRO A 215 7.21 -22.05 -5.43
C PRO A 215 7.55 -22.06 -6.91
N SER A 216 7.74 -23.25 -7.51
CA SER A 216 8.14 -23.38 -8.92
C SER A 216 6.98 -23.13 -9.89
N SER A 217 5.74 -23.39 -9.44
CA SER A 217 4.52 -23.18 -10.24
C SER A 217 3.61 -22.09 -9.70
N PHE A 218 3.99 -21.42 -8.60
CA PHE A 218 3.18 -20.38 -7.98
C PHE A 218 2.99 -19.17 -8.91
N ALA A 219 1.73 -18.83 -9.14
CA ALA A 219 1.28 -17.71 -9.96
C ALA A 219 0.29 -16.84 -9.18
N VAL A 220 0.59 -15.56 -9.08
CA VAL A 220 -0.32 -14.56 -8.52
C VAL A 220 -1.40 -14.24 -9.56
N LEU A 221 -2.66 -14.25 -9.14
CA LEU A 221 -3.82 -13.97 -10.00
C LEU A 221 -4.42 -12.59 -9.76
N GLY A 222 -4.11 -11.97 -8.62
CA GLY A 222 -4.50 -10.61 -8.28
C GLY A 222 -4.02 -10.25 -6.89
N MET A 223 -4.72 -9.32 -6.23
CA MET A 223 -4.26 -8.81 -4.92
C MET A 223 -4.22 -9.90 -3.85
N TYR A 224 -5.29 -10.70 -3.75
CA TYR A 224 -5.44 -11.72 -2.70
C TYR A 224 -5.46 -13.15 -3.21
N TYR A 225 -5.71 -13.36 -4.51
CA TYR A 225 -5.77 -14.69 -5.12
C TYR A 225 -4.46 -15.09 -5.78
N ALA A 226 -4.11 -16.35 -5.63
CA ALA A 226 -2.98 -16.98 -6.29
C ALA A 226 -3.28 -18.47 -6.53
N LYS A 227 -2.44 -19.14 -7.29
CA LYS A 227 -2.51 -20.59 -7.50
C LYS A 227 -1.12 -21.18 -7.69
N ASP A 228 -0.98 -22.46 -7.46
CA ASP A 228 0.10 -23.26 -8.03
C ASP A 228 -0.52 -24.35 -8.91
N ASN A 229 0.20 -25.42 -9.24
CA ASN A 229 -0.34 -26.52 -10.03
C ASN A 229 -1.31 -27.44 -9.26
N VAL A 230 -1.40 -27.33 -7.93
CA VAL A 230 -2.15 -28.25 -7.06
C VAL A 230 -3.29 -27.55 -6.32
N HIS A 231 -3.15 -26.28 -5.97
CA HIS A 231 -4.11 -25.53 -5.19
C HIS A 231 -4.34 -24.12 -5.76
N ALA A 232 -5.55 -23.62 -5.56
CA ALA A 232 -5.82 -22.19 -5.58
C ALA A 232 -5.82 -21.64 -4.14
N TYR A 233 -5.49 -20.37 -3.97
CA TYR A 233 -5.32 -19.73 -2.67
C TYR A 233 -6.06 -18.39 -2.60
N TYR A 234 -6.59 -18.08 -1.42
CA TYR A 234 -6.99 -16.72 -1.03
C TYR A 234 -6.23 -16.31 0.24
N ARG A 235 -5.53 -15.17 0.19
CA ARG A 235 -4.68 -14.66 1.28
C ARG A 235 -3.72 -15.72 1.85
N GLY A 236 -3.17 -16.56 0.97
CA GLY A 236 -2.28 -17.67 1.32
C GLY A 236 -2.94 -18.82 2.09
N LYS A 237 -4.26 -19.01 1.98
CA LYS A 237 -4.97 -20.21 2.47
C LYS A 237 -5.53 -20.97 1.27
N PRO A 238 -5.38 -22.31 1.20
CA PRO A 238 -5.90 -23.08 0.08
C PRO A 238 -7.43 -23.04 0.05
N LEU A 239 -7.99 -22.89 -1.15
CA LEU A 239 -9.43 -22.87 -1.38
C LEU A 239 -9.95 -24.30 -1.56
N PRO A 240 -10.90 -24.75 -0.73
CA PRO A 240 -11.46 -26.08 -0.88
C PRO A 240 -12.09 -26.30 -2.26
N PHE A 241 -11.82 -27.49 -2.81
CA PHE A 241 -12.36 -28.00 -4.08
C PHE A 241 -11.91 -27.28 -5.35
N ALA A 242 -11.27 -26.11 -5.27
CA ALA A 242 -10.92 -25.31 -6.43
C ALA A 242 -10.06 -26.09 -7.43
N ASP A 243 -10.34 -25.94 -8.73
CA ASP A 243 -9.50 -26.48 -9.79
C ASP A 243 -8.40 -25.47 -10.18
N PRO A 244 -7.14 -25.65 -9.74
CA PRO A 244 -6.04 -24.73 -10.04
C PRO A 244 -5.72 -24.60 -11.54
N ALA A 245 -6.07 -25.58 -12.36
CA ALA A 245 -5.79 -25.52 -13.79
C ALA A 245 -6.61 -24.43 -14.47
N THR A 246 -7.83 -24.20 -14.00
CA THR A 246 -8.77 -23.22 -14.59
C THR A 246 -9.12 -22.06 -13.66
N PHE A 247 -8.56 -22.03 -12.45
CA PHE A 247 -8.82 -20.99 -11.46
C PHE A 247 -8.30 -19.62 -11.92
N LYS A 248 -9.14 -18.60 -11.74
CA LYS A 248 -8.83 -17.19 -12.03
C LYS A 248 -9.57 -16.25 -11.07
N GLN A 249 -8.98 -15.09 -10.82
CA GLN A 249 -9.76 -13.94 -10.33
C GLN A 249 -10.82 -13.56 -11.36
N TRP A 250 -11.94 -13.00 -10.92
CA TRP A 250 -13.05 -12.65 -11.80
C TRP A 250 -12.63 -11.64 -12.89
N ASP A 251 -12.13 -10.49 -12.47
CA ASP A 251 -11.45 -9.47 -13.28
C ASP A 251 -10.66 -8.49 -12.37
N ASP A 252 -9.98 -7.50 -12.96
CA ASP A 252 -9.13 -6.55 -12.22
C ASP A 252 -9.91 -5.62 -11.25
N ASN A 253 -11.19 -5.36 -11.52
CA ASN A 253 -12.03 -4.49 -10.70
C ASN A 253 -12.83 -5.28 -9.65
N THR A 254 -13.05 -6.57 -9.89
CA THR A 254 -13.83 -7.47 -9.04
C THR A 254 -12.90 -8.39 -8.25
N ILE A 255 -12.06 -7.78 -7.42
CA ILE A 255 -10.98 -8.48 -6.70
C ILE A 255 -11.48 -9.45 -5.62
N ASN A 256 -12.75 -9.36 -5.22
CA ASN A 256 -13.35 -10.21 -4.19
C ASN A 256 -13.88 -11.54 -4.72
N TYR A 257 -14.10 -11.66 -6.03
CA TYR A 257 -14.62 -12.87 -6.66
C TYR A 257 -13.53 -13.60 -7.45
N ALA A 258 -13.61 -14.92 -7.42
CA ALA A 258 -12.80 -15.81 -8.25
C ALA A 258 -13.64 -17.00 -8.71
N SER A 259 -13.15 -17.72 -9.70
CA SER A 259 -13.85 -18.91 -10.21
C SER A 259 -12.90 -19.91 -10.85
N ASP A 260 -13.32 -21.16 -10.86
CA ASP A 260 -12.86 -22.15 -11.83
C ASP A 260 -13.97 -22.42 -12.87
N THR A 261 -13.82 -23.44 -13.72
CA THR A 261 -14.83 -23.79 -14.73
C THR A 261 -16.20 -24.19 -14.16
N SER A 262 -16.27 -24.59 -12.90
CA SER A 262 -17.45 -25.20 -12.27
C SER A 262 -17.94 -24.46 -11.03
N ARG A 263 -17.07 -23.69 -10.36
CA ARG A 263 -17.32 -23.10 -9.04
C ARG A 263 -16.98 -21.61 -9.01
N ILE A 264 -17.62 -20.92 -8.08
CA ILE A 264 -17.43 -19.50 -7.82
C ILE A 264 -17.08 -19.34 -6.34
N TYR A 265 -16.18 -18.41 -6.08
CA TYR A 265 -15.68 -18.09 -4.76
C TYR A 265 -15.84 -16.60 -4.52
N TYR A 266 -16.25 -16.23 -3.31
CA TYR A 266 -16.15 -14.88 -2.77
C TYR A 266 -15.21 -14.94 -1.58
N HIS A 267 -14.07 -14.25 -1.68
CA HIS A 267 -12.92 -14.42 -0.78
C HIS A 267 -12.53 -15.90 -0.66
N GLU A 268 -12.46 -16.45 0.55
CA GLU A 268 -12.22 -17.87 0.81
C GLU A 268 -13.45 -18.78 0.61
N ASN A 269 -14.65 -18.20 0.47
CA ASN A 269 -15.89 -18.94 0.58
C ASN A 269 -16.38 -19.43 -0.78
N LEU A 270 -16.66 -20.74 -0.86
CA LEU A 270 -17.36 -21.34 -2.00
C LEU A 270 -18.83 -20.94 -2.00
N LEU A 271 -19.31 -20.38 -3.12
CA LEU A 271 -20.74 -20.17 -3.36
C LEU A 271 -21.39 -21.53 -3.66
N LYS A 272 -21.92 -22.16 -2.61
CA LYS A 272 -22.55 -23.49 -2.71
C LYS A 272 -23.76 -23.44 -3.65
N ASN A 273 -23.84 -24.42 -4.55
CA ASN A 273 -24.92 -24.62 -5.52
C ASN A 273 -25.11 -23.49 -6.55
N ALA A 274 -24.17 -22.54 -6.66
CA ALA A 274 -24.24 -21.53 -7.70
C ALA A 274 -24.02 -22.15 -9.09
N ASP A 275 -24.88 -21.80 -10.04
CA ASP A 275 -24.73 -22.24 -11.44
C ASP A 275 -23.76 -21.33 -12.18
N LYS A 276 -22.49 -21.76 -12.24
CA LYS A 276 -21.39 -21.04 -12.90
C LYS A 276 -21.68 -20.63 -14.34
N SER A 277 -22.55 -21.36 -15.06
CA SER A 277 -22.87 -21.09 -16.48
C SER A 277 -23.83 -19.93 -16.67
N THR A 278 -24.69 -19.67 -15.67
CA THR A 278 -25.69 -18.60 -15.71
C THR A 278 -25.41 -17.48 -14.69
N PHE A 279 -24.36 -17.64 -13.88
CA PHE A 279 -23.98 -16.68 -12.86
C PHE A 279 -23.52 -15.35 -13.48
N ARG A 280 -24.10 -14.27 -12.95
CA ARG A 280 -23.73 -12.88 -13.27
C ARG A 280 -23.56 -12.10 -11.97
N LEU A 281 -22.49 -11.32 -11.91
CA LEU A 281 -22.37 -10.29 -10.90
C LEU A 281 -23.30 -9.13 -11.23
N LEU A 282 -23.87 -8.55 -10.19
CA LEU A 282 -24.60 -7.30 -10.22
C LEU A 282 -23.72 -6.24 -9.51
N THR A 283 -24.31 -5.11 -9.15
CA THR A 283 -23.63 -4.08 -8.34
C THR A 283 -23.73 -4.40 -6.85
N ASP A 284 -22.92 -3.71 -6.04
CA ASP A 284 -22.95 -3.75 -4.57
C ASP A 284 -22.87 -5.15 -3.97
N ASP A 285 -21.95 -5.99 -4.47
CA ASP A 285 -21.74 -7.39 -4.07
C ASP A 285 -22.97 -8.31 -4.23
N TYR A 286 -24.02 -7.86 -4.90
CA TYR A 286 -25.10 -8.74 -5.31
C TYR A 286 -24.69 -9.52 -6.55
N ALA A 287 -25.19 -10.75 -6.64
CA ALA A 287 -25.02 -11.59 -7.81
C ALA A 287 -26.26 -12.45 -7.99
N GLN A 288 -26.40 -13.11 -9.13
CA GLN A 288 -27.46 -14.08 -9.33
C GLN A 288 -27.06 -15.10 -10.39
N ASP A 289 -27.65 -16.29 -10.29
CA ASP A 289 -27.71 -17.24 -11.38
C ASP A 289 -29.17 -17.42 -11.82
N LYS A 290 -29.46 -18.43 -12.65
CA LYS A 290 -30.82 -18.70 -13.14
C LYS A 290 -31.86 -19.02 -12.04
N GLN A 291 -31.45 -19.40 -10.84
CA GLN A 291 -32.30 -19.91 -9.76
C GLN A 291 -32.16 -19.15 -8.44
N THR A 292 -31.02 -18.52 -8.19
CA THR A 292 -30.67 -17.98 -6.89
C THR A 292 -30.10 -16.57 -7.03
N VAL A 293 -30.52 -15.68 -6.14
CA VAL A 293 -29.86 -14.40 -5.92
C VAL A 293 -28.91 -14.54 -4.73
N PHE A 294 -27.74 -13.93 -4.81
CA PHE A 294 -26.71 -13.95 -3.79
C PHE A 294 -26.37 -12.53 -3.35
N PHE A 295 -25.94 -12.41 -2.09
CA PHE A 295 -25.16 -11.28 -1.62
C PHE A 295 -23.83 -11.85 -1.11
N GLN A 296 -22.71 -11.43 -1.71
CA GLN A 296 -21.39 -12.01 -1.46
C GLN A 296 -21.40 -13.54 -1.70
N GLU A 297 -21.01 -14.34 -0.71
CA GLU A 297 -21.08 -15.81 -0.78
C GLU A 297 -22.46 -16.40 -0.46
N LYS A 298 -23.38 -15.60 0.09
CA LYS A 298 -24.61 -16.09 0.71
C LYS A 298 -25.79 -16.06 -0.25
N PRO A 299 -26.50 -17.18 -0.44
CA PRO A 299 -27.77 -17.16 -1.17
C PRO A 299 -28.83 -16.41 -0.37
N ILE A 300 -29.57 -15.52 -1.03
CA ILE A 300 -30.72 -14.81 -0.49
C ILE A 300 -31.93 -15.73 -0.58
N LYS A 301 -32.43 -16.14 0.58
CA LYS A 301 -33.60 -17.01 0.68
C LYS A 301 -34.84 -16.32 0.11
N ASP A 302 -35.59 -17.06 -0.71
CA ASP A 302 -36.85 -16.64 -1.33
C ASP A 302 -36.77 -15.40 -2.22
N GLY A 303 -35.57 -14.99 -2.65
CA GLY A 303 -35.36 -13.87 -3.58
C GLY A 303 -35.91 -14.19 -4.97
N LEU A 304 -36.71 -13.29 -5.54
CA LEU A 304 -37.32 -13.51 -6.85
C LEU A 304 -36.37 -13.09 -7.98
N VAL A 305 -35.55 -14.03 -8.46
CA VAL A 305 -34.53 -13.81 -9.52
C VAL A 305 -35.02 -12.94 -10.68
N GLN A 306 -36.20 -13.23 -11.23
CA GLN A 306 -36.73 -12.53 -12.41
C GLN A 306 -37.10 -11.06 -12.16
N ALA A 307 -37.42 -10.71 -10.91
CA ALA A 307 -37.81 -9.37 -10.51
C ALA A 307 -36.73 -8.64 -9.69
N PHE A 308 -35.60 -9.29 -9.42
CA PHE A 308 -34.57 -8.77 -8.54
C PHE A 308 -33.79 -7.63 -9.21
N ARG A 309 -33.76 -6.47 -8.56
CA ARG A 309 -33.02 -5.29 -8.99
C ARG A 309 -32.21 -4.73 -7.83
N VAL A 310 -30.95 -4.39 -8.11
CA VAL A 310 -30.11 -3.63 -7.17
C VAL A 310 -30.45 -2.15 -7.35
N LEU A 311 -30.69 -1.44 -6.25
CA LEU A 311 -31.06 -0.03 -6.24
C LEU A 311 -29.86 0.90 -6.05
N GLU A 312 -28.69 0.35 -5.66
CA GLU A 312 -27.46 1.03 -5.18
C GLU A 312 -27.46 1.27 -3.66
N GLY A 313 -26.31 1.68 -3.11
CA GLY A 313 -26.12 1.91 -1.67
C GLY A 313 -26.24 0.64 -0.81
N GLY A 314 -26.05 -0.54 -1.40
CA GLY A 314 -26.29 -1.82 -0.75
C GLY A 314 -27.77 -2.22 -0.66
N TYR A 315 -28.68 -1.41 -1.22
CA TYR A 315 -30.10 -1.76 -1.30
C TYR A 315 -30.41 -2.53 -2.58
N ALA A 316 -31.32 -3.48 -2.44
CA ALA A 316 -31.93 -4.19 -3.56
C ALA A 316 -33.41 -4.46 -3.27
N THR A 317 -34.16 -4.84 -4.29
CA THR A 317 -35.58 -5.15 -4.13
C THR A 317 -36.02 -6.17 -5.17
N ASP A 318 -37.06 -6.91 -4.82
CA ASP A 318 -37.89 -7.63 -5.79
C ASP A 318 -39.34 -7.13 -5.68
N GLU A 319 -40.29 -7.77 -6.35
CA GLU A 319 -41.71 -7.38 -6.29
C GLU A 319 -42.33 -7.43 -4.88
N LYS A 320 -41.72 -8.15 -3.93
CA LYS A 320 -42.29 -8.43 -2.61
C LYS A 320 -41.50 -7.83 -1.46
N ARG A 321 -40.19 -7.64 -1.62
CA ARG A 321 -39.26 -7.34 -0.54
C ARG A 321 -38.25 -6.29 -0.93
N VAL A 322 -37.76 -5.62 0.10
CA VAL A 322 -36.55 -4.79 0.06
C VAL A 322 -35.47 -5.51 0.83
N TYR A 323 -34.25 -5.40 0.35
CA TYR A 323 -33.06 -6.00 0.90
C TYR A 323 -32.00 -4.93 1.16
N TYR A 324 -31.21 -5.09 2.21
CA TYR A 324 -30.02 -4.30 2.49
C TYR A 324 -28.89 -5.26 2.83
N ARG A 325 -27.82 -5.24 2.03
CA ARG A 325 -26.66 -6.14 2.14
C ARG A 325 -27.08 -7.61 2.31
N GLY A 326 -28.00 -8.05 1.45
CA GLY A 326 -28.55 -9.41 1.42
C GLY A 326 -29.65 -9.72 2.46
N ASN A 327 -29.88 -8.86 3.45
CA ASN A 327 -30.89 -9.09 4.49
C ASN A 327 -32.23 -8.46 4.12
N VAL A 328 -33.34 -9.14 4.38
CA VAL A 328 -34.69 -8.60 4.16
C VAL A 328 -34.98 -7.48 5.18
N LEU A 329 -35.39 -6.30 4.70
CA LEU A 329 -35.91 -5.24 5.56
C LEU A 329 -37.36 -5.55 5.90
N VAL A 330 -37.58 -6.07 7.11
CA VAL A 330 -38.92 -6.41 7.59
C VAL A 330 -39.76 -5.15 7.71
N GLY A 331 -40.95 -5.17 7.10
CA GLY A 331 -41.89 -4.05 7.15
C GLY A 331 -41.69 -2.98 6.06
N ALA A 332 -40.62 -3.05 5.27
CA ALA A 332 -40.43 -2.17 4.13
C ALA A 332 -41.48 -2.44 3.02
N ASP A 333 -41.98 -1.38 2.40
CA ASP A 333 -42.92 -1.44 1.28
C ASP A 333 -42.15 -1.40 -0.05
N ALA A 334 -41.92 -2.58 -0.64
CA ALA A 334 -41.14 -2.73 -1.87
C ALA A 334 -41.67 -1.95 -3.08
N ALA A 335 -42.98 -1.68 -3.12
CA ALA A 335 -43.61 -0.95 -4.22
C ALA A 335 -43.30 0.55 -4.20
N THR A 336 -43.11 1.12 -3.01
CA THR A 336 -42.85 2.56 -2.82
C THR A 336 -41.42 2.88 -2.37
N PHE A 337 -40.61 1.85 -2.13
CA PHE A 337 -39.23 2.01 -1.70
C PHE A 337 -38.39 2.72 -2.77
N ARG A 338 -37.64 3.73 -2.33
CA ARG A 338 -36.74 4.51 -3.18
C ARG A 338 -35.53 5.00 -2.38
N LEU A 339 -34.41 5.17 -3.06
CA LEU A 339 -33.27 5.89 -2.50
C LEU A 339 -33.59 7.38 -2.38
N VAL A 340 -33.03 7.99 -1.35
CA VAL A 340 -33.07 9.42 -1.09
C VAL A 340 -31.65 9.95 -1.26
N GLN A 341 -31.51 11.08 -1.95
CA GLN A 341 -30.20 11.69 -2.21
C GLN A 341 -30.06 13.00 -1.44
N ASN A 342 -28.83 13.30 -1.03
CA ASN A 342 -28.44 14.58 -0.40
C ASN A 342 -29.17 14.87 0.92
N GLU A 343 -29.48 13.84 1.70
CA GLU A 343 -30.00 13.99 3.06
C GLU A 343 -29.02 13.35 4.04
N ALA A 344 -28.74 14.04 5.15
CA ALA A 344 -27.75 13.59 6.13
C ALA A 344 -28.30 12.44 7.01
N ASP A 345 -29.61 12.45 7.25
CA ASP A 345 -30.25 11.61 8.28
C ASP A 345 -31.02 10.42 7.69
N ARG A 346 -30.96 10.22 6.36
CA ARG A 346 -31.52 9.05 5.66
C ARG A 346 -30.91 8.85 4.27
N ASP A 347 -30.87 7.60 3.83
CA ASP A 347 -30.43 7.20 2.49
C ASP A 347 -31.54 6.55 1.65
N ALA A 348 -32.65 6.17 2.28
CA ALA A 348 -33.80 5.58 1.60
C ALA A 348 -35.11 5.86 2.34
N ALA A 349 -36.23 5.68 1.64
CA ALA A 349 -37.56 5.78 2.23
C ALA A 349 -38.57 4.91 1.48
N ASP A 350 -39.64 4.54 2.17
CA ASP A 350 -40.88 4.07 1.57
C ASP A 350 -42.05 4.97 2.01
N LYS A 351 -43.29 4.62 1.64
CA LYS A 351 -44.46 5.44 1.99
C LYS A 351 -44.74 5.56 3.51
N ARG A 352 -44.08 4.76 4.36
CA ARG A 352 -44.30 4.64 5.81
C ARG A 352 -43.07 4.96 6.65
N HIS A 353 -41.87 4.72 6.14
CA HIS A 353 -40.63 4.81 6.91
C HIS A 353 -39.51 5.51 6.12
N SER A 354 -38.59 6.12 6.84
CA SER A 354 -37.26 6.50 6.33
C SER A 354 -36.23 5.51 6.87
N TYR A 355 -35.12 5.36 6.16
CA TYR A 355 -34.06 4.41 6.47
C TYR A 355 -32.69 5.06 6.35
N GLU A 356 -31.76 4.59 7.17
CA GLU A 356 -30.32 4.87 7.09
C GLU A 356 -29.58 3.52 7.22
N GLU A 357 -28.79 3.15 6.22
CA GLU A 357 -28.02 1.90 6.18
C GLU A 357 -28.86 0.66 6.55
N GLY A 358 -30.06 0.56 5.99
CA GLY A 358 -31.00 -0.55 6.21
C GLY A 358 -31.78 -0.47 7.53
N THR A 359 -31.55 0.54 8.36
CA THR A 359 -32.19 0.72 9.67
C THR A 359 -33.30 1.78 9.58
N PRO A 360 -34.53 1.52 10.05
CA PRO A 360 -35.58 2.54 10.09
C PRO A 360 -35.20 3.71 11.02
N VAL A 361 -35.43 4.93 10.56
CA VAL A 361 -35.17 6.17 11.31
C VAL A 361 -36.41 7.05 11.42
N VAL A 362 -36.49 7.81 12.51
CA VAL A 362 -37.51 8.84 12.73
C VAL A 362 -36.86 10.19 12.46
N LEU A 363 -37.40 10.95 11.51
CA LEU A 363 -36.90 12.29 11.21
C LEU A 363 -37.42 13.27 12.27
N GLU A 364 -36.52 14.05 12.86
CA GLU A 364 -36.91 15.20 13.66
C GLU A 364 -37.55 16.25 12.73
N GLN A 365 -38.74 16.74 13.10
CA GLN A 365 -39.55 17.64 12.28
C GLN A 365 -39.09 19.10 12.30
#